data_AF-A0A223KW02-F1
#
_entry.id   AF-A0A223KW02-F1
#
_cell.length_a   1.000
_cell.length_b   1.000
_cell.length_c   1.000
_cell.angle_alpha   90.00
_cell.angle_beta   90.00
_cell.angle_gamma   90.00
#
_symmetry.space_group_name_H-M   'P 1'
#
loop_
_entity.id
_entity.type
_entity.pdbx_description
1 polymer ?
#
loop_
_entity_poly.entity_id
_entity_poly.type
_entity_poly.pdbx_seq_one_letter_code
_entity_poly.pdbx_strand_id
1 'polypeptide(L)'
;MLKLFSKCFNCKDITLLELLVVIVILGILANIAVPTMLGVIADTEADVCEVNRNEVQNHYERILVLEGVDHQEAKFEQFLLEYDQEICPVGGIVTYVEGEVECSVHGDNGKNHEEDENVDEVPFL
;
A
#
# COMPACT_ATOMS: atom_id res chain seq x y z
N MET A 1 24.83 -3.96 -21.33
CA MET A 1 24.70 -5.35 -20.84
C MET A 1 23.23 -5.71 -20.77
N LEU A 2 22.64 -6.10 -21.89
CA LEU A 2 21.30 -6.68 -21.91
C LEU A 2 21.42 -7.91 -22.83
N LYS A 3 21.72 -9.06 -22.22
CA LYS A 3 21.75 -10.35 -22.94
C LYS A 3 20.29 -10.75 -23.17
N LEU A 4 19.65 -10.07 -24.13
CA LEU A 4 18.33 -10.41 -24.62
C LEU A 4 18.34 -11.84 -25.14
N PHE A 5 17.55 -12.70 -24.51
CA PHE A 5 16.59 -13.64 -25.10
C PHE A 5 16.89 -14.29 -26.48
N SER A 6 18.13 -14.46 -26.87
CA SER A 6 18.51 -15.17 -28.10
C SER A 6 18.90 -16.60 -27.73
N LYS A 7 17.94 -17.34 -27.17
CA LYS A 7 18.09 -18.78 -26.92
C LYS A 7 17.73 -19.49 -28.22
N CYS A 8 18.73 -20.13 -28.81
CA CYS A 8 18.69 -20.95 -30.03
C CYS A 8 17.31 -21.53 -30.37
N PHE A 9 16.58 -20.88 -31.28
CA PHE A 9 15.30 -21.35 -31.84
C PHE A 9 15.53 -22.32 -33.02
N ASN A 10 16.58 -23.15 -32.93
CA ASN A 10 17.00 -24.10 -33.96
C ASN A 10 17.52 -25.40 -33.34
N CYS A 11 16.79 -25.94 -32.37
CA CYS A 11 16.84 -27.36 -32.09
C CYS A 11 15.63 -28.00 -32.78
N LYS A 12 15.93 -28.98 -33.61
CA LYS A 12 14.99 -29.87 -34.29
C LYS A 12 13.87 -30.27 -33.31
N ASP A 13 12.63 -30.09 -33.76
CA ASP A 13 11.39 -30.64 -33.16
C ASP A 13 10.71 -29.83 -32.04
N ILE A 14 10.51 -28.50 -32.21
CA ILE A 14 9.37 -27.82 -31.56
C ILE A 14 8.22 -27.80 -32.56
N THR A 15 7.11 -28.48 -32.25
CA THR A 15 5.92 -28.42 -33.10
C THR A 15 5.08 -27.17 -32.76
N LEU A 16 4.41 -26.59 -33.75
CA LEU A 16 3.47 -25.47 -33.50
C LEU A 16 2.37 -25.87 -32.49
N LEU A 17 2.02 -27.16 -32.44
CA LEU A 17 1.06 -27.71 -31.49
C LEU A 17 1.59 -27.69 -30.05
N GLU A 18 2.85 -28.05 -29.84
CA GLU A 18 3.46 -28.05 -28.51
C GLU A 18 3.52 -26.63 -27.93
N LEU A 19 3.91 -25.64 -28.73
CA LEU A 19 3.84 -24.24 -28.32
C LEU A 19 2.40 -23.80 -28.03
N LEU A 20 1.44 -24.24 -28.84
CA LEU A 20 0.02 -23.95 -28.64
C LEU A 20 -0.52 -24.51 -27.31
N VAL A 21 -0.15 -25.74 -26.95
CA VAL A 21 -0.55 -26.33 -25.65
C VAL A 21 0.06 -25.53 -24.49
N VAL A 22 1.33 -25.12 -24.59
CA VAL A 22 2.00 -24.33 -23.54
C VAL A 22 1.30 -22.96 -23.35
N ILE A 23 0.99 -22.23 -24.42
CA ILE A 23 0.32 -20.92 -24.29
C ILE A 23 -1.12 -21.08 -23.75
N VAL A 24 -1.82 -22.17 -24.07
CA VAL A 24 -3.15 -22.44 -23.50
C VAL A 24 -3.05 -22.67 -22.00
N ILE A 25 -2.09 -23.49 -21.54
CA ILE A 25 -1.88 -23.74 -20.11
C ILE A 25 -1.49 -22.43 -19.40
N LEU A 26 -0.56 -21.65 -19.97
CA LEU A 26 -0.17 -20.36 -19.39
C LEU A 26 -1.33 -19.36 -19.34
N GLY A 27 -2.20 -19.35 -20.35
CA GLY A 27 -3.39 -18.50 -20.37
C GLY A 27 -4.38 -18.84 -19.24
N ILE A 28 -4.62 -20.13 -19.00
CA ILE A 28 -5.48 -20.59 -17.89
C ILE A 28 -4.88 -20.16 -16.54
N LEU A 29 -3.56 -20.35 -16.35
CA LEU A 29 -2.88 -19.98 -15.11
C LEU A 29 -2.89 -18.46 -14.90
N ALA A 30 -2.61 -17.67 -15.94
CA ALA A 30 -2.61 -16.21 -15.87
C ALA A 30 -4.00 -15.67 -15.48
N ASN A 31 -5.07 -16.28 -16.00
CA ASN A 31 -6.44 -15.87 -15.68
C ASN A 31 -6.78 -16.02 -14.19
N ILE A 32 -6.18 -16.99 -13.50
CA ILE A 32 -6.39 -17.18 -12.06
C ILE A 32 -5.44 -16.29 -11.24
N ALA A 33 -4.18 -16.16 -11.68
CA ALA A 33 -3.14 -15.45 -10.92
C ALA A 33 -3.31 -13.92 -10.89
N VAL A 34 -3.84 -13.32 -11.97
CA VAL A 34 -4.02 -11.85 -12.05
C VAL A 34 -5.00 -11.32 -11.00
N PRO A 35 -6.26 -11.81 -10.90
CA PRO A 35 -7.21 -11.27 -9.94
C PRO A 35 -6.78 -11.48 -8.48
N THR A 36 -6.09 -12.59 -8.17
CA THR A 36 -5.58 -12.84 -6.82
C THR A 36 -4.55 -11.81 -6.38
N MET A 37 -3.72 -11.33 -7.31
CA MET A 37 -2.69 -10.34 -6.98
C MET A 37 -3.28 -8.95 -6.75
N LEU A 38 -4.37 -8.60 -7.46
CA LEU A 38 -5.03 -7.31 -7.29
C LEU A 38 -5.69 -7.15 -5.91
N GLY A 39 -6.24 -8.24 -5.34
CA GLY A 39 -6.81 -8.21 -3.99
C GLY A 39 -5.75 -7.92 -2.92
N VAL A 40 -4.65 -8.67 -2.94
CA VAL A 40 -3.55 -8.51 -1.97
C VAL A 40 -2.94 -7.11 -2.01
N ILE A 41 -2.83 -6.51 -3.20
CA ILE A 41 -2.34 -5.13 -3.33
C ILE A 41 -3.28 -4.16 -2.62
N ALA A 42 -4.60 -4.27 -2.85
CA ALA A 42 -5.57 -3.37 -2.22
C ALA A 42 -5.55 -3.48 -0.68
N ASP A 43 -5.43 -4.69 -0.15
CA ASP A 43 -5.32 -4.91 1.30
C ASP A 43 -4.04 -4.27 1.86
N THR A 44 -2.90 -4.49 1.18
CA THR A 44 -1.62 -3.89 1.58
C THR A 44 -1.65 -2.35 1.51
N GLU A 45 -2.33 -1.78 0.49
CA GLU A 45 -2.50 -0.33 0.35
C GLU A 45 -3.35 0.25 1.49
N ALA A 46 -4.35 -0.48 1.97
CA ALA A 46 -5.16 -0.11 3.11
C ALA A 46 -4.35 -0.17 4.42
N ASP A 47 -3.60 -1.25 4.64
CA ASP A 47 -2.76 -1.43 5.84
C ASP A 47 -1.68 -0.35 5.95
N VAL A 48 -0.98 -0.06 4.85
CA VAL A 48 0.03 1.02 4.80
C VAL A 48 -0.63 2.37 5.08
N CYS A 49 -1.81 2.61 4.51
CA CYS A 49 -2.56 3.84 4.75
C CYS A 49 -3.00 3.95 6.22
N GLU A 50 -3.32 2.87 6.90
CA GLU A 50 -3.64 2.86 8.34
C GLU A 50 -2.43 3.25 9.19
N VAL A 51 -1.29 2.59 9.00
CA VAL A 51 -0.05 2.89 9.75
C VAL A 51 0.39 4.33 9.52
N ASN A 52 0.40 4.80 8.27
CA ASN A 52 0.79 6.17 7.95
C ASN A 52 -0.16 7.21 8.58
N ARG A 53 -1.47 6.95 8.59
CA ARG A 53 -2.45 7.84 9.25
C ARG A 53 -2.20 7.92 10.75
N ASN A 54 -1.95 6.79 11.41
CA ASN A 54 -1.62 6.73 12.83
C ASN A 54 -0.30 7.49 13.13
N GLU A 55 0.71 7.36 12.27
CA GLU A 55 1.96 8.10 12.40
C GLU A 55 1.73 9.61 12.28
N VAL A 56 0.99 10.04 11.25
CA VAL A 56 0.62 11.44 11.03
C VAL A 56 -0.18 12.00 12.20
N GLN A 57 -1.16 11.26 12.71
CA GLN A 57 -1.95 11.63 13.87
C GLN A 57 -1.07 11.86 15.10
N ASN A 58 -0.25 10.88 15.44
CA ASN A 58 0.67 10.95 16.59
C ASN A 58 1.66 12.11 16.46
N HIS A 59 2.13 12.40 15.24
CA HIS A 59 3.03 13.52 15.01
C HIS A 59 2.31 14.87 15.15
N TYR A 60 1.12 15.00 14.56
CA TYR A 60 0.33 16.23 14.61
C TYR A 60 -0.17 16.55 16.02
N GLU A 61 -0.67 15.56 16.76
CA GLU A 61 -1.09 15.73 18.16
C GLU A 61 0.06 16.20 19.06
N ARG A 62 1.27 15.67 18.85
CA ARG A 62 2.46 16.14 19.56
C ARG A 62 2.73 17.62 19.28
N ILE A 63 2.56 18.09 18.05
CA ILE A 63 2.71 19.51 17.70
C ILE A 63 1.64 20.35 18.43
N LEU A 64 0.38 19.91 18.44
CA LEU A 64 -0.70 20.61 19.14
C LEU A 64 -0.40 20.76 20.64
N VAL A 65 0.08 19.69 21.28
CA VAL A 65 0.47 19.69 22.69
C VAL A 65 1.68 20.60 22.96
N LEU A 66 2.71 20.57 22.10
CA LEU A 66 3.92 21.38 22.25
C LEU A 66 3.65 22.88 22.05
N GLU A 67 2.78 23.24 21.09
CA GLU A 67 2.40 24.62 20.84
C GLU A 67 1.31 25.12 21.81
N GLY A 68 0.61 24.22 22.50
CA GLY A 68 -0.50 24.55 23.40
C GLY A 68 -1.70 25.14 22.64
N VAL A 69 -1.97 24.62 21.45
CA VAL A 69 -3.04 25.09 20.55
C VAL A 69 -3.96 23.94 20.16
N ASP A 70 -5.23 24.25 19.96
CA ASP A 70 -6.19 23.28 19.42
C ASP A 70 -6.05 23.13 17.90
N HIS A 71 -6.55 22.01 17.39
CA HIS A 71 -6.61 21.73 15.97
C HIS A 71 -7.33 22.86 15.19
N GLN A 72 -6.76 23.21 14.04
CA GLN A 72 -7.35 24.08 13.04
C GLN A 72 -7.03 23.50 11.66
N GLU A 73 -8.02 23.49 10.76
CA GLU A 73 -7.87 22.96 9.40
C GLU A 73 -6.64 23.54 8.69
N ALA A 74 -6.50 24.88 8.70
CA ALA A 74 -5.37 25.56 8.07
C ALA A 74 -3.98 25.15 8.63
N LYS A 75 -3.90 24.82 9.93
CA LYS A 75 -2.66 24.31 10.53
C LYS A 75 -2.36 22.88 10.09
N PHE A 76 -3.40 22.06 9.98
CA PHE A 76 -3.26 20.69 9.50
C PHE A 76 -2.86 20.66 8.03
N GLU A 77 -3.47 21.49 7.18
CA GLU A 77 -3.05 21.67 5.79
C GLU A 77 -1.58 22.13 5.69
N GLN A 78 -1.18 23.11 6.51
CA GLN A 78 0.21 23.56 6.55
C GLN A 78 1.17 22.44 6.98
N PHE A 79 0.78 21.65 7.99
CA PHE A 79 1.53 20.49 8.43
C PHE A 79 1.68 19.45 7.31
N LEU A 80 0.60 19.15 6.57
CA LEU A 80 0.63 18.22 5.44
C LEU A 80 1.51 18.71 4.28
N LEU A 81 1.59 20.02 4.06
CA LEU A 81 2.49 20.60 3.05
C LEU A 81 3.98 20.46 3.42
N GLU A 82 4.28 20.41 4.72
CA GLU A 82 5.64 20.18 5.24
C GLU A 82 5.96 18.67 5.36
N TYR A 83 4.94 17.83 5.39
CA TYR A 83 5.07 16.37 5.44
C TYR A 83 5.47 15.82 4.05
N ASP A 84 6.75 15.46 3.89
CA ASP A 84 7.35 15.04 2.60
C ASP A 84 7.04 13.57 2.21
N GLN A 85 6.24 12.85 3.01
CA GLN A 85 5.98 11.43 2.79
C GLN A 85 4.57 11.18 2.27
N GLU A 86 4.45 10.23 1.34
CA GLU A 86 3.16 9.78 0.83
C GLU A 86 2.38 9.04 1.92
N ILE A 87 1.25 9.61 2.34
CA ILE A 87 0.42 9.05 3.41
C ILE A 87 -0.45 7.91 2.88
N CYS A 88 -1.02 8.07 1.68
CA CYS A 88 -1.92 7.10 1.08
C CYS A 88 -1.35 6.62 -0.27
N PRO A 89 -1.05 5.31 -0.44
CA PRO A 89 -0.44 4.77 -1.67
C PRO A 89 -1.27 4.95 -2.95
N VAL A 90 -2.58 5.15 -2.79
CA VAL A 90 -3.54 5.36 -3.89
C VAL A 90 -3.88 6.84 -4.10
N GLY A 91 -3.21 7.75 -3.39
CA GLY A 91 -3.43 9.19 -3.50
C GLY A 91 -4.72 9.67 -2.82
N GLY A 92 -5.18 8.97 -1.78
CA GLY A 92 -6.30 9.41 -0.96
C GLY A 92 -6.01 10.71 -0.21
N ILE A 93 -6.99 11.59 -0.17
CA ILE A 93 -6.94 12.83 0.63
C ILE A 93 -7.18 12.48 2.09
N VAL A 94 -6.35 13.03 2.98
CA VAL A 94 -6.46 12.87 4.43
C VAL A 94 -6.97 14.13 5.11
N THR A 95 -7.79 13.94 6.14
CA THR A 95 -8.43 15.01 6.92
C THR A 95 -8.36 14.69 8.41
N TYR A 96 -8.30 15.71 9.27
CA TYR A 96 -8.30 15.52 10.72
C TYR A 96 -9.69 15.79 11.29
N VAL A 97 -10.33 14.77 11.84
CA VAL A 97 -11.72 14.84 12.33
C VAL A 97 -11.79 14.20 13.71
N GLU A 98 -12.33 14.92 14.69
CA GLU A 98 -12.60 14.41 16.05
C GLU A 98 -11.40 13.79 16.81
N GLY A 99 -10.17 14.12 16.42
CA GLY A 99 -8.96 13.58 17.03
C GLY A 99 -8.25 12.53 16.16
N GLU A 100 -8.87 12.10 15.07
CA GLU A 100 -8.36 11.04 14.21
C GLU A 100 -8.03 11.57 12.80
N VAL A 101 -7.06 10.94 12.15
CA VAL A 101 -6.75 11.22 10.73
C VAL A 101 -7.52 10.23 9.88
N GLU A 102 -8.51 10.73 9.14
CA GLU A 102 -9.31 9.95 8.20
C GLU A 102 -8.75 10.04 6.78
N CYS A 103 -8.91 8.98 5.98
CA CYS A 103 -8.62 9.01 4.55
C CYS A 103 -9.91 8.83 3.75
N SER A 104 -10.04 9.62 2.68
CA SER A 104 -11.17 9.58 1.75
C SER A 104 -11.35 8.26 0.98
N VAL A 105 -10.29 7.46 0.87
CA VAL A 105 -10.29 6.18 0.13
C VAL A 105 -10.32 4.99 1.09
N HIS A 106 -9.52 5.05 2.16
CA HIS A 106 -9.44 4.01 3.17
C HIS A 106 -10.00 4.55 4.49
N GLY A 107 -11.22 4.13 4.84
CA GLY A 107 -11.91 4.55 6.06
C GLY A 107 -12.21 3.34 6.94
N ASP A 108 -12.14 3.53 8.25
CA ASP A 108 -12.42 2.47 9.23
C ASP A 108 -13.94 2.32 9.41
N ASN A 109 -14.64 1.90 8.35
CA ASN A 109 -16.03 1.49 8.47
C ASN A 109 -16.11 0.02 8.90
N GLY A 110 -15.71 -0.22 10.15
CA GLY A 110 -16.18 -1.34 10.94
C GLY A 110 -15.22 -2.52 11.06
N LYS A 111 -14.45 -2.50 12.15
CA LYS A 111 -14.01 -3.63 12.98
C LYS A 111 -13.52 -4.89 12.25
N ASN A 112 -12.24 -5.19 12.41
CA ASN A 112 -11.83 -6.34 13.21
C ASN A 112 -10.42 -6.07 13.72
N HIS A 113 -10.33 -5.67 15.00
CA HIS A 113 -9.10 -5.77 15.79
C HIS A 113 -8.86 -7.28 15.99
N GLU A 114 -8.39 -7.96 14.95
CA GLU A 114 -7.63 -9.19 15.14
C GLU A 114 -6.27 -8.71 15.66
N GLU A 115 -6.12 -8.85 16.97
CA GLU A 115 -4.87 -8.67 17.69
C GLU A 115 -3.79 -9.55 17.03
N ASP A 116 -3.04 -8.99 16.08
CA ASP A 116 -1.75 -9.56 15.70
C ASP A 116 -0.69 -8.92 16.61
N GLU A 117 -0.55 -9.53 17.79
CA GLU A 117 0.57 -9.31 18.68
C GLU A 117 1.88 -9.64 17.95
N ASN A 118 2.45 -8.65 17.28
CA ASN A 118 3.89 -8.60 17.08
C ASN A 118 4.43 -7.20 17.27
N VAL A 119 4.44 -6.77 18.52
CA VAL A 119 5.25 -5.63 18.96
C VAL A 119 6.69 -6.11 19.06
N ASP A 120 7.42 -6.12 17.95
CA ASP A 120 8.88 -6.02 17.97
C ASP A 120 9.23 -4.59 18.40
N GLU A 121 9.09 -4.34 19.71
CA GLU A 121 9.50 -3.11 20.39
C GLU A 121 11.01 -2.96 20.22
N VAL A 122 11.44 -2.15 19.24
CA VAL A 122 12.83 -1.77 19.08
C VAL A 122 13.22 -0.85 20.24
N PRO A 123 14.19 -1.23 21.10
CA PRO A 123 14.60 -0.39 22.21
C PRO A 123 15.34 0.86 21.70
N PHE A 124 14.83 2.04 22.01
CA PHE A 124 15.58 3.28 21.83
C PHE A 124 16.61 3.43 22.96
N LEU A 125 17.89 3.59 22.57
CA LEU A 125 19.06 3.83 23.42
C LEU A 125 19.15 5.28 23.90
#